data_AF-A0A6P7FIV1-F1
#
_entry.id   AF-A0A6P7FIV1-F1
#
_cell.length_a   1.000
_cell.length_b   1.000
_cell.length_c   1.000
_cell.angle_alpha   90.00
_cell.angle_beta   90.00
_cell.angle_gamma   90.00
#
_symmetry.space_group_name_H-M   'P 1'
#
loop_
_entity.id
_entity.type
_entity.pdbx_description
1 polymer ?
#
loop_
_entity_poly.entity_id
_entity_poly.type
_entity_poly.pdbx_seq_one_letter_code
_entity_poly.pdbx_strand_id
1 'polypeptide(L)'
;MFLPKINRIIDPFKSLAIQKNIAATVNGAQTMSTTVAPSEQKTEKKPISKAMKAYLERAKEHDEFMKRQKEEFLIGKRHLANMMGEDPETFTQEDVDNAIQYLFPSGLFEPKARPHMKPPEEIFPQRKAAEFDETGRPYHFLFYTGKPSYYQVLHDLTSHINDLIKFEDTMIRKNLQPDPNLTFSMSGFQWLDKQSLETKFVETLKEKDYEYFITSLERLSAMPYSYKVKDFILEYANPLINKVQSQETPKANIDKDGRQFVTIYECMRKRSRGDVTIRLPGTGKISINGEDITYFKEDQPREQLLFPLIFTSMLNKVDVECNVEGSGESAQAGALRWGIATGLRSFVDEEMVEKMRLAGLLTKDFRTRERKKPGQWGARRKFTWKKR
;
A
#
# COMPACT_ATOMS: atom_id res chain seq x y z
N MET A 1 -52.28 -7.75 0.12
CA MET A 1 -52.44 -6.33 0.50
C MET A 1 -51.83 -6.15 1.87
N PHE A 2 -50.55 -5.79 1.96
CA PHE A 2 -49.84 -5.22 3.12
C PHE A 2 -48.35 -5.11 2.70
N LEU A 3 -47.76 -3.94 2.91
CA LEU A 3 -46.37 -3.58 2.56
C LEU A 3 -45.32 -4.50 3.22
N PRO A 4 -44.09 -4.50 2.68
CA PRO A 4 -42.98 -4.21 3.59
C PRO A 4 -42.03 -3.13 3.05
N LYS A 5 -41.66 -2.25 3.99
CA LYS A 5 -40.55 -1.30 3.92
C LYS A 5 -39.24 -2.05 3.68
N ILE A 6 -38.48 -1.64 2.68
CA ILE A 6 -37.06 -1.95 2.54
C ILE A 6 -36.30 -0.64 2.73
N ASN A 7 -35.67 -0.50 3.90
CA ASN A 7 -34.61 0.47 4.16
C ASN A 7 -33.40 0.06 3.32
N ARG A 8 -33.11 0.80 2.24
CA ARG A 8 -31.80 0.79 1.60
C ARG A 8 -30.89 1.74 2.36
N ILE A 9 -29.89 1.15 3.01
CA ILE A 9 -28.68 1.83 3.48
C ILE A 9 -27.95 2.33 2.22
N ILE A 10 -27.77 3.65 2.13
CA ILE A 10 -27.11 4.33 1.01
C ILE A 10 -25.65 4.56 1.40
N ASP A 11 -24.73 4.00 0.62
CA ASP A 11 -23.29 4.25 0.66
C ASP A 11 -22.98 5.74 0.38
N PRO A 12 -22.08 6.41 1.14
CA PRO A 12 -21.85 7.85 1.01
C PRO A 12 -20.85 8.25 -0.09
N PHE A 13 -20.60 7.43 -1.12
CA PHE A 13 -19.55 7.71 -2.12
C PHE A 13 -20.04 7.91 -3.57
N LYS A 14 -21.34 8.11 -3.80
CA LYS A 14 -21.90 8.14 -5.18
C LYS A 14 -22.62 9.42 -5.61
N SER A 15 -22.30 10.57 -5.02
CA SER A 15 -22.85 11.86 -5.48
C SER A 15 -21.75 12.90 -5.69
N LEU A 16 -21.16 12.93 -6.89
CA LEU A 16 -20.63 14.15 -7.52
C LEU A 16 -20.26 13.84 -8.99
N ALA A 17 -21.30 13.53 -9.77
CA ALA A 17 -21.27 13.62 -11.22
C ALA A 17 -22.59 14.26 -11.66
N ILE A 18 -22.60 15.57 -11.87
CA ILE A 18 -23.66 16.26 -12.62
C ILE A 18 -22.99 17.10 -13.69
N GLN A 19 -23.33 16.75 -14.94
CA GLN A 19 -22.97 17.44 -16.16
C GLN A 19 -23.77 18.75 -16.31
N LYS A 20 -23.06 19.80 -16.76
CA LYS A 20 -23.40 20.81 -17.79
C LYS A 20 -24.87 21.26 -17.97
N ASN A 21 -25.09 22.57 -17.78
CA ASN A 21 -25.46 23.57 -18.84
C ASN A 21 -26.37 24.66 -18.28
N ILE A 22 -25.88 25.91 -18.20
CA ILE A 22 -26.72 27.12 -18.44
C ILE A 22 -25.85 28.18 -19.15
N ALA A 23 -26.41 28.72 -20.22
CA ALA A 23 -25.83 29.69 -21.14
C ALA A 23 -25.81 31.13 -20.59
N ALA A 24 -24.82 31.87 -21.09
CA ALA A 24 -24.79 33.32 -21.36
C ALA A 24 -25.70 34.26 -20.53
N THR A 25 -25.08 35.10 -19.70
CA THR A 25 -25.45 36.53 -19.63
C THR A 25 -24.18 37.34 -19.34
N VAL A 26 -23.87 38.20 -20.31
CA VAL A 26 -22.80 39.20 -20.31
C VAL A 26 -23.07 40.22 -19.19
N ASN A 27 -22.05 40.54 -18.37
CA ASN A 27 -21.74 41.91 -17.94
C ASN A 27 -20.43 42.01 -17.13
N GLY A 28 -19.43 42.60 -17.79
CA GLY A 28 -18.41 43.53 -17.26
C GLY A 28 -17.88 43.36 -15.84
N ALA A 29 -16.74 42.70 -15.72
CA ALA A 29 -15.71 43.08 -14.75
C ALA A 29 -14.35 42.94 -15.45
N GLN A 30 -13.79 44.08 -15.84
CA GLN A 30 -12.49 44.21 -16.50
C GLN A 30 -11.38 43.70 -15.58
N THR A 31 -10.92 42.48 -15.78
CA THR A 31 -9.53 42.11 -15.48
C THR A 31 -8.74 42.39 -16.74
N MET A 32 -7.85 43.38 -16.65
CA MET A 32 -6.96 43.78 -17.72
C MET A 32 -6.09 42.57 -18.12
N SER A 33 -6.54 41.86 -19.15
CA SER A 33 -5.67 41.02 -19.96
C SER A 33 -4.75 41.97 -20.72
N THR A 34 -3.60 42.27 -20.14
CA THR A 34 -2.50 42.82 -20.92
C THR A 34 -2.06 41.71 -21.85
N THR A 35 -2.68 41.67 -23.04
CA THR A 35 -2.14 41.00 -24.22
C THR A 35 -0.85 41.73 -24.56
N VAL A 36 0.23 41.36 -23.87
CA VAL A 36 1.57 41.66 -24.34
C VAL A 36 1.78 40.73 -25.53
N ALA A 37 1.50 41.25 -26.72
CA ALA A 37 2.06 40.71 -27.95
C ALA A 37 3.56 40.45 -27.69
N PRO A 38 4.12 39.30 -28.10
CA PRO A 38 5.55 39.08 -27.94
C PRO A 38 6.23 40.17 -28.75
N SER A 39 6.77 41.17 -28.07
CA SER A 39 7.64 42.13 -28.71
C SER A 39 8.84 41.31 -29.15
N GLU A 40 8.94 41.09 -30.47
CA GLU A 40 10.14 40.59 -31.12
C GLU A 40 11.24 41.64 -30.96
N GLN A 41 11.74 41.80 -29.74
CA GLN A 41 13.04 42.38 -29.52
C GLN A 41 14.02 41.33 -30.06
N LYS A 42 14.51 41.57 -31.29
CA LYS A 42 15.70 40.94 -31.85
C LYS A 42 16.87 41.21 -30.90
N THR A 43 16.93 40.43 -29.84
CA THR A 43 18.11 40.34 -28.99
C THR A 43 19.18 39.68 -29.85
N GLU A 44 20.30 40.37 -30.02
CA GLU A 44 21.45 39.85 -30.75
C GLU A 44 21.77 38.45 -30.19
N LYS A 45 21.61 37.43 -31.04
CA LYS A 45 21.85 36.04 -30.67
C LYS A 45 23.34 35.88 -30.37
N LYS A 46 23.72 36.06 -29.11
CA LYS A 46 25.06 35.69 -28.65
C LYS A 46 25.26 34.21 -29.00
N PRO A 47 26.41 33.83 -29.59
CA PRO A 47 26.63 32.45 -29.99
C PRO A 47 26.62 31.57 -28.74
N ILE A 48 25.60 30.70 -28.67
CA ILE A 48 25.44 29.70 -27.61
C ILE A 48 26.65 28.77 -27.64
N SER A 49 27.11 28.31 -26.48
CA SER A 49 28.16 27.30 -26.43
C SER A 49 27.70 26.02 -27.13
N LYS A 50 28.62 25.34 -27.82
CA LYS A 50 28.32 24.08 -28.53
C LYS A 50 27.68 23.03 -27.61
N ALA A 51 28.10 22.99 -26.35
CA ALA A 51 27.56 22.09 -25.33
C ALA A 51 26.09 22.39 -25.00
N MET A 52 25.75 23.67 -24.92
CA MET A 52 24.40 24.14 -24.59
C MET A 52 23.43 23.91 -25.75
N LYS A 53 23.87 24.11 -26.99
CA LYS A 53 23.10 23.73 -28.19
C LYS A 53 22.85 22.21 -28.22
N ALA A 54 23.89 21.40 -27.99
CA ALA A 54 23.77 19.94 -27.97
C ALA A 54 22.88 19.41 -26.83
N TYR A 55 22.74 20.16 -25.73
CA TYR A 55 21.80 19.81 -24.66
C TYR A 55 20.34 20.08 -25.08
N LEU A 56 20.06 21.24 -25.68
CA LEU A 56 18.72 21.56 -26.18
C LEU A 56 18.26 20.61 -27.28
N GLU A 57 19.18 20.25 -28.19
CA GLU A 57 18.92 19.28 -29.26
C GLU A 57 18.56 17.91 -28.67
N ARG A 58 19.34 17.42 -27.70
CA ARG A 58 19.02 16.17 -26.98
C ARG A 58 17.68 16.20 -26.23
N ALA A 59 17.32 17.35 -25.66
CA ALA A 59 16.02 17.50 -24.98
C ALA A 59 14.86 17.43 -26.00
N LYS A 60 14.97 18.17 -27.11
CA LYS A 60 14.00 18.14 -28.21
C LYS A 60 13.84 16.73 -28.81
N GLU A 61 14.95 16.05 -29.10
CA GLU A 61 14.95 14.67 -29.60
C GLU A 61 14.25 13.71 -28.64
N HIS A 62 14.46 13.87 -27.32
CA HIS A 62 13.80 13.04 -26.32
C HIS A 62 12.30 13.30 -26.26
N ASP A 63 11.86 14.55 -26.34
CA ASP A 63 10.44 14.90 -26.32
C ASP A 63 9.72 14.38 -27.58
N GLU A 64 10.36 14.49 -28.74
CA GLU A 64 9.87 13.89 -29.99
C GLU A 64 9.82 12.36 -29.92
N PHE A 65 10.85 11.73 -29.33
CA PHE A 65 10.87 10.28 -29.08
C PHE A 65 9.70 9.86 -28.20
N MET A 66 9.49 10.54 -27.06
CA MET A 66 8.38 10.23 -26.14
C MET A 66 7.02 10.42 -26.80
N LYS A 67 6.85 11.46 -27.63
CA LYS A 67 5.63 11.68 -28.41
C LYS A 67 5.37 10.54 -29.38
N ARG A 68 6.39 10.11 -30.12
CA ARG A 68 6.29 8.96 -31.04
C ARG A 68 5.91 7.68 -30.31
N GLN A 69 6.55 7.38 -29.17
CA GLN A 69 6.24 6.19 -28.38
C GLN A 69 4.79 6.22 -27.83
N LYS A 70 4.28 7.40 -27.46
CA LYS A 70 2.87 7.56 -27.04
C LYS A 70 1.91 7.24 -28.19
N GLU A 71 2.20 7.74 -29.39
CA GLU A 71 1.40 7.46 -30.58
C GLU A 71 1.43 5.97 -30.94
N GLU A 72 2.61 5.34 -30.94
CA GLU A 72 2.77 3.90 -31.18
C GLU A 72 2.02 3.05 -30.14
N PHE A 73 2.07 3.44 -28.87
CA PHE A 73 1.31 2.77 -27.80
C PHE A 73 -0.21 2.87 -28.02
N LEU A 74 -0.74 4.04 -28.38
CA LEU A 74 -2.17 4.23 -28.63
C LEU A 74 -2.66 3.44 -29.85
N ILE A 75 -1.86 3.40 -30.92
CA ILE A 75 -2.14 2.60 -32.11
C ILE A 75 -2.10 1.10 -31.75
N GLY A 76 -1.06 0.68 -31.04
CA GLY A 76 -0.92 -0.70 -30.56
C GLY A 76 -2.07 -1.13 -29.66
N LYS A 77 -2.56 -0.23 -28.80
CA LYS A 77 -3.69 -0.50 -27.90
C LYS A 77 -4.97 -0.77 -28.69
N ARG A 78 -5.24 0.01 -29.74
CA ARG A 78 -6.38 -0.22 -30.64
C ARG A 78 -6.27 -1.54 -31.41
N HIS A 79 -5.07 -1.89 -31.87
CA HIS A 79 -4.83 -3.17 -32.52
C HIS A 79 -5.03 -4.35 -31.56
N LEU A 80 -4.57 -4.23 -30.32
CA LEU A 80 -4.74 -5.25 -29.30
C LEU A 80 -6.22 -5.47 -28.98
N ALA A 81 -6.99 -4.40 -28.80
CA ALA A 81 -8.44 -4.48 -28.60
C ALA A 81 -9.13 -5.19 -29.77
N ASN A 82 -8.78 -4.85 -31.02
CA ASN A 82 -9.33 -5.50 -32.21
C ASN A 82 -8.97 -7.00 -32.28
N MET A 83 -7.75 -7.40 -31.89
CA MET A 83 -7.37 -8.82 -31.83
C MET A 83 -8.14 -9.60 -30.77
N MET A 84 -8.44 -8.97 -29.63
CA MET A 84 -9.22 -9.57 -28.54
C MET A 84 -10.73 -9.49 -28.76
N GLY A 85 -11.19 -8.71 -29.76
CA GLY A 85 -12.61 -8.50 -30.03
C GLY A 85 -13.31 -7.53 -29.05
N GLU A 86 -12.54 -6.68 -28.37
CA GLU A 86 -13.03 -5.72 -27.39
C GLU A 86 -13.13 -4.29 -27.97
N ASP A 87 -13.92 -3.43 -27.34
CA ASP A 87 -14.06 -2.02 -27.74
C ASP A 87 -12.81 -1.19 -27.38
N PRO A 88 -12.14 -0.54 -28.35
CA PRO A 88 -10.88 0.18 -28.09
C PRO A 88 -10.97 1.35 -27.09
N GLU A 89 -12.13 1.99 -26.96
CA GLU A 89 -12.31 3.15 -26.07
C GLU A 89 -12.49 2.73 -24.61
N THR A 90 -13.14 1.58 -24.38
CA THR A 90 -13.38 1.02 -23.04
C THR A 90 -12.19 0.19 -22.53
N PHE A 91 -11.26 -0.17 -23.42
CA PHE A 91 -10.13 -1.04 -23.12
C PHE A 91 -9.19 -0.45 -22.05
N THR A 92 -9.11 -1.07 -20.88
CA THR A 92 -8.29 -0.59 -19.75
C THR A 92 -6.85 -1.16 -19.79
N GLN A 93 -5.96 -0.67 -18.91
CA GLN A 93 -4.61 -1.21 -18.82
C GLN A 93 -4.58 -2.65 -18.25
N GLU A 94 -5.56 -3.02 -17.42
CA GLU A 94 -5.69 -4.39 -16.91
C GLU A 94 -6.04 -5.35 -18.04
N ASP A 95 -6.90 -4.93 -18.97
CA ASP A 95 -7.26 -5.72 -20.15
C ASP A 95 -6.06 -5.88 -21.11
N VAL A 96 -5.23 -4.83 -21.25
CA VAL A 96 -3.96 -4.89 -21.99
C VAL A 96 -3.03 -5.93 -21.37
N ASP A 97 -2.83 -5.88 -20.04
CA ASP A 97 -1.93 -6.78 -19.33
C ASP A 97 -2.41 -8.25 -19.43
N ASN A 98 -3.72 -8.48 -19.29
CA ASN A 98 -4.36 -9.78 -19.45
C ASN A 98 -4.22 -10.32 -20.89
N ALA A 99 -4.47 -9.48 -21.89
CA ALA A 99 -4.33 -9.85 -23.30
C ALA A 99 -2.88 -10.22 -23.64
N ILE A 100 -1.90 -9.48 -23.13
CA ILE A 100 -0.48 -9.77 -23.34
C ILE A 100 -0.06 -11.06 -22.64
N GLN A 101 -0.55 -11.29 -21.43
CA GLN A 101 -0.29 -12.54 -20.72
C GLN A 101 -0.84 -13.75 -21.49
N TYR A 102 -1.98 -13.59 -22.18
CA TYR A 102 -2.57 -14.62 -23.02
C TYR A 102 -1.81 -14.83 -24.34
N LEU A 103 -1.50 -13.74 -25.07
CA LEU A 103 -0.84 -13.79 -26.38
C LEU A 103 0.63 -14.18 -26.27
N PHE A 104 1.32 -13.72 -25.23
CA PHE A 104 2.74 -13.95 -24.99
C PHE A 104 2.97 -14.57 -23.60
N PRO A 105 2.57 -15.83 -23.39
CA PRO A 105 2.67 -16.47 -22.09
C PRO A 105 4.14 -16.69 -21.71
N SER A 106 4.59 -15.98 -20.69
CA SER A 106 5.95 -16.09 -20.16
C SER A 106 5.95 -16.71 -18.77
N GLY A 107 6.67 -17.84 -18.63
CA GLY A 107 6.87 -18.53 -17.36
C GLY A 107 8.00 -17.96 -16.49
N LEU A 108 8.51 -16.76 -16.80
CA LEU A 108 9.59 -16.14 -16.03
C LEU A 108 9.12 -15.78 -14.62
N PHE A 109 9.93 -16.13 -13.61
CA PHE A 109 9.60 -15.85 -12.20
C PHE A 109 9.58 -14.35 -11.89
N GLU A 110 10.48 -13.58 -12.50
CA GLU A 110 10.58 -12.14 -12.31
C GLU A 110 9.51 -11.42 -13.17
N PRO A 111 8.52 -10.73 -12.56
CA PRO A 111 7.45 -10.10 -13.34
C PRO A 111 7.94 -9.00 -14.27
N LYS A 112 9.00 -8.28 -13.89
CA LYS A 112 9.59 -7.19 -14.70
C LYS A 112 10.27 -7.66 -15.98
N ALA A 113 10.64 -8.94 -16.06
CA ALA A 113 11.26 -9.52 -17.25
C ALA A 113 10.23 -10.13 -18.22
N ARG A 114 8.94 -10.12 -17.85
CA ARG A 114 7.87 -10.62 -18.70
C ARG A 114 7.54 -9.58 -19.78
N PRO A 115 6.99 -10.00 -20.93
CA PRO A 115 6.43 -9.07 -21.91
C PRO A 115 5.38 -8.19 -21.25
N HIS A 116 5.48 -6.88 -21.44
CA HIS A 116 4.49 -5.91 -20.96
C HIS A 116 4.38 -4.75 -21.95
N MET A 117 3.19 -4.20 -22.11
CA MET A 117 2.92 -3.01 -22.91
C MET A 117 2.26 -1.98 -22.00
N LYS A 118 3.01 -0.96 -21.64
CA LYS A 118 2.58 0.07 -20.70
C LYS A 118 2.73 1.45 -21.32
N PRO A 119 2.07 2.48 -20.76
CA PRO A 119 2.31 3.85 -21.16
C PRO A 119 3.81 4.18 -21.12
N PRO A 120 4.37 4.89 -22.11
CA PRO A 120 5.80 5.22 -22.14
C PRO A 120 6.31 5.95 -20.89
N GLU A 121 5.44 6.70 -20.21
CA GLU A 121 5.76 7.43 -18.98
C GLU A 121 6.09 6.50 -17.79
N GLU A 122 5.58 5.27 -17.79
CA GLU A 122 5.89 4.26 -16.76
C GLU A 122 7.15 3.46 -17.10
N ILE A 123 7.47 3.33 -18.40
CA ILE A 123 8.58 2.53 -18.89
C ILE A 123 9.89 3.33 -18.86
N PHE A 124 9.85 4.53 -19.42
CA PHE A 124 11.02 5.38 -19.53
C PHE A 124 11.17 6.23 -18.27
N PRO A 125 12.39 6.34 -17.70
CA PRO A 125 12.61 7.18 -16.54
C PRO A 125 12.33 8.64 -16.89
N GLN A 126 11.67 9.36 -15.98
CA GLN A 126 11.45 10.79 -16.12
C GLN A 126 12.80 11.52 -16.22
N ARG A 127 12.87 12.46 -17.15
CA ARG A 127 14.03 13.32 -17.35
C ARG A 127 13.59 14.76 -17.15
N LYS A 128 14.52 15.59 -16.69
CA LYS A 128 14.29 17.03 -16.62
C LYS A 128 14.07 17.59 -18.03
N ALA A 129 13.08 18.47 -18.15
CA ALA A 129 12.93 19.32 -19.32
C ALA A 129 14.15 20.22 -19.48
N ALA A 130 14.28 20.85 -20.66
CA ALA A 130 15.33 21.85 -20.88
C ALA A 130 15.26 22.94 -19.80
N GLU A 131 16.36 23.21 -19.10
CA GLU A 131 16.40 24.15 -17.98
C GLU A 131 16.66 25.62 -18.41
N PHE A 132 16.87 25.87 -19.72
CA PHE A 132 17.17 27.19 -20.26
C PHE A 132 16.63 27.42 -21.68
N ASP A 133 16.53 28.69 -22.06
CA ASP A 133 16.10 29.17 -23.37
C ASP A 133 17.17 29.01 -24.47
N GLU A 134 16.76 29.21 -25.73
CA GLU A 134 17.68 29.34 -26.87
C GLU A 134 18.66 30.51 -26.74
N THR A 135 18.40 31.49 -25.87
CA THR A 135 19.35 32.58 -25.58
C THR A 135 20.43 32.18 -24.57
N GLY A 136 20.25 31.03 -23.91
CA GLY A 136 21.10 30.56 -22.84
C GLY A 136 20.66 31.00 -21.43
N ARG A 137 19.50 31.64 -21.30
CA ARG A 137 18.95 32.08 -20.02
C ARG A 137 18.24 30.93 -19.29
N PRO A 138 18.60 30.58 -18.05
CA PRO A 138 17.85 29.59 -17.27
C PRO A 138 16.42 30.02 -16.95
N TYR A 139 15.48 29.07 -16.95
CA TYR A 139 14.10 29.31 -16.54
C TYR A 139 13.96 29.50 -15.03
N HIS A 140 14.75 28.74 -14.25
CA HIS A 140 14.68 28.76 -12.79
C HIS A 140 15.81 29.61 -12.19
N PHE A 141 15.48 30.46 -11.20
CA PHE A 141 16.45 31.36 -10.58
C PHE A 141 17.54 30.63 -9.76
N LEU A 142 17.21 29.47 -9.19
CA LEU A 142 18.17 28.59 -8.48
C LEU A 142 18.93 27.63 -9.40
N PHE A 143 18.87 27.80 -10.73
CA PHE A 143 19.56 26.91 -11.68
C PHE A 143 21.04 26.69 -11.34
N TYR A 144 21.77 27.75 -10.98
CA TYR A 144 23.21 27.69 -10.69
C TYR A 144 23.57 26.98 -9.38
N THR A 145 22.58 26.56 -8.58
CA THR A 145 22.81 25.69 -7.42
C THR A 145 23.05 24.22 -7.82
N GLY A 146 22.73 23.86 -9.07
CA GLY A 146 22.81 22.49 -9.60
C GLY A 146 21.63 21.58 -9.21
N LYS A 147 20.88 21.93 -8.17
CA LYS A 147 19.68 21.20 -7.71
C LYS A 147 18.48 22.16 -7.54
N PRO A 148 18.01 22.79 -8.63
CA PRO A 148 16.98 23.81 -8.56
C PRO A 148 15.70 23.32 -7.86
N SER A 149 15.23 22.10 -8.12
CA SER A 149 13.99 21.58 -7.54
C SER A 149 14.11 21.39 -6.03
N TYR A 150 15.20 20.77 -5.57
CA TYR A 150 15.44 20.57 -4.14
C TYR A 150 15.53 21.88 -3.35
N TYR A 151 16.32 22.84 -3.84
CA TYR A 151 16.50 24.11 -3.13
C TYR A 151 15.27 25.02 -3.23
N GLN A 152 14.47 24.89 -4.29
CA GLN A 152 13.18 25.58 -4.38
C GLN A 152 12.25 25.15 -3.23
N VAL A 153 12.11 23.84 -3.00
CA VAL A 153 11.26 23.34 -1.91
C VAL A 153 11.78 23.78 -0.55
N LEU A 154 13.10 23.79 -0.33
CA LEU A 154 13.68 24.31 0.91
C LEU A 154 13.40 25.81 1.09
N HIS A 155 13.42 26.58 0.00
CA HIS A 155 13.08 27.99 0.02
C HIS A 155 11.61 28.20 0.38
N ASP A 156 10.70 27.43 -0.25
CA ASP A 156 9.27 27.48 0.01
C ASP A 156 8.94 27.06 1.45
N LEU A 157 9.59 26.00 1.95
CA LEU A 157 9.52 25.56 3.34
C LEU A 157 9.92 26.69 4.28
N THR A 158 11.01 27.39 4.00
CA THR A 158 11.47 28.52 4.81
C THR A 158 10.49 29.68 4.76
N SER A 159 9.88 29.95 3.59
CA SER A 159 8.82 30.95 3.45
C SER A 159 7.62 30.60 4.34
N HIS A 160 7.16 29.35 4.30
CA HIS A 160 6.08 28.87 5.15
C HIS A 160 6.40 28.98 6.64
N ILE A 161 7.61 28.62 7.07
CA ILE A 161 8.05 28.83 8.46
C ILE A 161 7.95 30.31 8.85
N ASN A 162 8.49 31.20 8.02
CA ASN A 162 8.47 32.64 8.30
C ASN A 162 7.05 33.20 8.35
N ASP A 163 6.15 32.73 7.48
CA ASP A 163 4.76 33.17 7.47
C ASP A 163 3.99 32.66 8.69
N LEU A 164 4.30 31.44 9.17
CA LEU A 164 3.78 30.92 10.43
C LEU A 164 4.29 31.72 11.64
N ILE A 165 5.58 32.08 11.67
CA ILE A 165 6.15 32.92 12.73
C ILE A 165 5.46 34.29 12.76
N LYS A 166 5.32 34.96 11.60
CA LYS A 166 4.60 36.24 11.52
C LYS A 166 3.17 36.10 12.02
N PHE A 167 2.51 35.00 11.67
CA PHE A 167 1.14 34.74 12.10
C PHE A 167 1.07 34.51 13.62
N GLU A 168 1.98 33.72 14.17
CA GLU A 168 2.12 33.50 15.60
C GLU A 168 2.32 34.83 16.35
N ASP A 169 3.22 35.68 15.88
CA ASP A 169 3.43 37.03 16.43
C ASP A 169 2.13 37.86 16.42
N THR A 170 1.34 37.78 15.35
CA THR A 170 0.05 38.50 15.29
C THR A 170 -0.98 37.94 16.27
N MET A 171 -0.96 36.64 16.56
CA MET A 171 -1.86 36.01 17.51
C MET A 171 -1.45 36.31 18.95
N ILE A 172 -0.15 36.30 19.24
CA ILE A 172 0.39 36.72 20.54
C ILE A 172 0.01 38.17 20.83
N ARG A 173 0.14 39.09 19.86
CA ARG A 173 -0.31 40.48 20.01
C ARG A 173 -1.80 40.62 20.30
N LYS A 174 -2.62 39.68 19.83
CA LYS A 174 -4.06 39.61 20.08
C LYS A 174 -4.42 38.85 21.36
N ASN A 175 -3.43 38.34 22.11
CA ASN A 175 -3.61 37.45 23.27
C ASN A 175 -4.46 36.21 22.98
N LEU A 176 -4.42 35.71 21.73
CA LEU A 176 -5.10 34.48 21.32
C LEU A 176 -4.12 33.32 21.39
N GLN A 177 -4.51 32.25 22.07
CA GLN A 177 -3.74 31.01 22.13
C GLN A 177 -4.11 30.08 20.97
N PRO A 178 -3.21 29.18 20.55
CA PRO A 178 -3.52 28.16 19.57
C PRO A 178 -4.65 27.25 20.07
N ASP A 179 -5.65 27.00 19.24
CA ASP A 179 -6.74 26.07 19.55
C ASP A 179 -6.22 24.63 19.64
N PRO A 180 -6.37 23.92 20.79
CA PRO A 180 -5.83 22.57 20.96
C PRO A 180 -6.35 21.54 19.94
N ASN A 181 -7.59 21.73 19.47
CA ASN A 181 -8.29 20.82 18.55
C ASN A 181 -7.80 20.93 17.09
N LEU A 182 -7.11 22.01 16.73
CA LEU A 182 -6.63 22.27 15.36
C LEU A 182 -5.17 21.84 15.16
N THR A 183 -4.57 21.15 16.12
CA THR A 183 -3.18 20.69 16.03
C THR A 183 -3.03 19.63 14.93
N PHE A 184 -2.11 19.84 13.98
CA PHE A 184 -1.78 18.83 12.98
C PHE A 184 -0.97 17.71 13.64
N SER A 185 -1.49 16.48 13.60
CA SER A 185 -0.75 15.30 14.04
C SER A 185 -0.24 14.49 12.84
N MET A 186 1.05 14.17 12.86
CA MET A 186 1.68 13.25 11.89
C MET A 186 1.29 11.78 12.15
N SER A 187 0.49 11.52 13.18
CA SER A 187 0.03 10.17 13.54
C SER A 187 -0.76 9.55 12.40
N GLY A 188 -0.18 8.56 11.71
CA GLY A 188 -0.78 7.91 10.55
C GLY A 188 -0.18 8.34 9.20
N PHE A 189 0.89 9.13 9.20
CA PHE A 189 1.66 9.46 8.00
C PHE A 189 3.13 9.10 8.17
N GLN A 190 3.80 8.78 7.06
CA GLN A 190 5.24 8.57 6.97
C GLN A 190 5.82 9.49 5.91
N TRP A 191 6.95 10.11 6.19
CA TRP A 191 7.67 10.92 5.20
C TRP A 191 8.06 10.10 3.97
N LEU A 192 8.11 10.76 2.81
CA LEU A 192 8.58 10.12 1.59
C LEU A 192 10.01 9.61 1.75
N ASP A 193 10.23 8.37 1.32
CA ASP A 193 11.58 7.79 1.26
C ASP A 193 12.46 8.56 0.27
N LYS A 194 13.79 8.45 0.46
CA LYS A 194 14.79 9.09 -0.41
C LYS A 194 14.55 8.82 -1.90
N GLN A 195 14.30 7.57 -2.29
CA GLN A 195 14.09 7.18 -3.69
C GLN A 195 12.86 7.84 -4.30
N SER A 196 11.78 7.95 -3.51
CA SER A 196 10.55 8.61 -3.91
C SER A 196 10.75 10.11 -4.11
N LEU A 197 11.55 10.76 -3.24
CA LEU A 197 11.93 12.16 -3.40
C LEU A 197 12.83 12.40 -4.62
N GLU A 198 13.81 11.52 -4.87
CA GLU A 198 14.65 11.63 -6.08
C GLU A 198 13.82 11.49 -7.36
N THR A 199 12.84 10.58 -7.35
CA THR A 199 11.89 10.42 -8.47
C THR A 199 11.03 11.67 -8.65
N LYS A 200 10.54 12.24 -7.54
CA LYS A 200 9.71 13.45 -7.56
C LYS A 200 10.46 14.69 -8.04
N PHE A 201 11.70 14.89 -7.60
CA PHE A 201 12.52 16.04 -7.99
C PHE A 201 13.23 15.84 -9.33
N VAL A 202 13.34 14.61 -9.81
CA VAL A 202 14.16 14.22 -10.96
C VAL A 202 15.62 14.68 -10.76
N GLU A 203 16.09 14.56 -9.52
CA GLU A 203 17.39 15.01 -9.04
C GLU A 203 18.01 13.97 -8.11
N THR A 204 19.33 13.86 -8.12
CA THR A 204 20.04 12.96 -7.20
C THR A 204 20.26 13.64 -5.84
N LEU A 205 19.95 12.91 -4.76
CA LEU A 205 20.07 13.41 -3.40
C LEU A 205 21.18 12.68 -2.66
N LYS A 206 21.99 13.42 -1.89
CA LYS A 206 22.88 12.80 -0.91
C LYS A 206 22.07 12.46 0.33
N GLU A 207 22.55 11.50 1.12
CA GLU A 207 21.90 11.10 2.36
C GLU A 207 21.80 12.27 3.35
N LYS A 208 22.85 13.09 3.45
CA LYS A 208 22.84 14.33 4.25
C LYS A 208 21.79 15.35 3.79
N ASP A 209 21.58 15.47 2.47
CA ASP A 209 20.58 16.39 1.91
C ASP A 209 19.17 15.91 2.33
N TYR A 210 18.93 14.61 2.27
CA TYR A 210 17.68 14.00 2.71
C TYR A 210 17.44 14.18 4.22
N GLU A 211 18.43 13.91 5.06
CA GLU A 211 18.32 14.12 6.51
C GLU A 211 18.00 15.57 6.86
N TYR A 212 18.67 16.52 6.19
CA TYR A 212 18.42 17.94 6.36
C TYR A 212 16.99 18.34 5.96
N PHE A 213 16.50 17.77 4.86
CA PHE A 213 15.15 18.01 4.39
C PHE A 213 14.10 17.50 5.39
N ILE A 214 14.24 16.27 5.87
CA ILE A 214 13.33 15.71 6.88
C ILE A 214 13.36 16.51 8.17
N THR A 215 14.55 16.88 8.67
CA THR A 215 14.67 17.72 9.88
C THR A 215 13.95 19.06 9.71
N SER A 216 14.00 19.63 8.50
CA SER A 216 13.32 20.89 8.17
C SER A 216 11.79 20.73 8.15
N LEU A 217 11.28 19.61 7.62
CA LEU A 217 9.86 19.29 7.61
C LEU A 217 9.32 18.96 9.01
N GLU A 218 10.09 18.23 9.82
CA GLU A 218 9.76 17.96 11.22
C GLU A 218 9.66 19.26 12.02
N ARG A 219 10.59 20.19 11.80
CA ARG A 219 10.54 21.52 12.39
C ARG A 219 9.26 22.27 12.00
N LEU A 220 8.86 22.24 10.73
CA LEU A 220 7.63 22.86 10.25
C LEU A 220 6.38 22.21 10.87
N SER A 221 6.37 20.88 10.97
CA SER A 221 5.26 20.12 11.58
C SER A 221 5.12 20.39 13.09
N ALA A 222 6.23 20.64 13.80
CA ALA A 222 6.24 20.89 15.23
C ALA A 222 5.73 22.30 15.63
N MET A 223 5.53 23.21 14.66
CA MET A 223 5.05 24.56 14.95
C MET A 223 3.57 24.58 15.38
N PRO A 224 3.14 25.50 16.28
CA PRO A 224 1.78 25.52 16.82
C PRO A 224 0.65 25.69 15.78
N TYR A 225 0.92 26.42 14.69
CA TYR A 225 -0.05 26.73 13.64
C TYR A 225 0.16 25.93 12.34
N SER A 226 0.79 24.76 12.44
CA SER A 226 1.16 23.91 11.29
C SER A 226 -0.03 23.46 10.41
N TYR A 227 -1.26 23.46 10.94
CA TYR A 227 -2.48 23.10 10.19
C TYR A 227 -2.71 23.95 8.93
N LYS A 228 -2.21 25.19 8.90
CA LYS A 228 -2.34 26.07 7.72
C LYS A 228 -1.49 25.61 6.54
N VAL A 229 -0.41 24.89 6.82
CA VAL A 229 0.56 24.40 5.83
C VAL A 229 0.40 22.88 5.65
N LYS A 230 -0.75 22.34 6.06
CA LYS A 230 -1.06 20.91 5.98
C LYS A 230 -0.91 20.36 4.57
N ASP A 231 -1.42 21.08 3.57
CA ASP A 231 -1.42 20.60 2.18
C ASP A 231 0.01 20.44 1.65
N PHE A 232 0.90 21.39 1.97
CA PHE A 232 2.33 21.32 1.63
C PHE A 232 3.05 20.19 2.38
N ILE A 233 2.73 19.97 3.66
CA ILE A 233 3.32 18.87 4.44
C ILE A 233 2.90 17.51 3.86
N LEU A 234 1.60 17.35 3.56
CA LEU A 234 1.04 16.11 3.05
C LEU A 234 1.53 15.77 1.64
N GLU A 235 1.93 16.77 0.87
CA GLU A 235 2.58 16.56 -0.42
C GLU A 235 3.90 15.75 -0.32
N TYR A 236 4.55 15.76 0.85
CA TYR A 236 5.78 15.02 1.13
C TYR A 236 5.59 13.86 2.13
N ALA A 237 4.35 13.46 2.38
CA ALA A 237 4.04 12.37 3.30
C ALA A 237 3.06 11.36 2.67
N ASN A 238 3.31 10.07 2.89
CA ASN A 238 2.42 9.00 2.53
C ASN A 238 1.54 8.60 3.71
N PRO A 239 0.24 8.30 3.50
CA PRO A 239 -0.59 7.74 4.56
C PRO A 239 -0.07 6.34 4.94
N LEU A 240 0.14 6.13 6.23
CA LEU A 240 0.44 4.81 6.78
C LEU A 240 -0.85 3.99 6.76
N ILE A 241 -0.86 2.94 5.95
CA ILE A 241 -1.92 1.93 5.98
C ILE A 241 -1.70 1.09 7.24
N ASN A 242 -2.25 1.56 8.36
CA ASN A 242 -2.37 0.75 9.56
C ASN A 242 -3.35 -0.39 9.25
N LYS A 243 -2.82 -1.55 8.84
CA LYS A 243 -3.58 -2.80 8.87
C LYS A 243 -3.79 -3.13 10.35
N VAL A 244 -4.80 -2.52 10.97
CA VAL A 244 -5.33 -3.02 12.23
C VAL A 244 -5.67 -4.47 11.95
N GLN A 245 -5.01 -5.39 12.65
CA GLN A 245 -5.29 -6.82 12.54
C GLN A 245 -6.61 -7.13 13.24
N SER A 246 -7.69 -6.44 12.89
CA SER A 246 -9.03 -6.94 13.16
C SER A 246 -9.17 -8.19 12.31
N GLN A 247 -8.74 -9.32 12.85
CA GLN A 247 -8.95 -10.60 12.22
C GLN A 247 -10.46 -10.73 12.03
N GLU A 248 -10.93 -10.93 10.80
CA GLU A 248 -12.34 -11.19 10.55
C GLU A 248 -12.73 -12.45 11.34
N THR A 249 -13.79 -12.34 12.15
CA THR A 249 -14.31 -13.48 12.91
C THR A 249 -15.07 -14.40 11.95
N PRO A 250 -14.83 -15.72 11.99
CA PRO A 250 -15.57 -16.63 11.14
C PRO A 250 -17.06 -16.55 11.50
N LYS A 251 -17.94 -16.46 10.49
CA LYS A 251 -19.39 -16.39 10.73
C LYS A 251 -19.90 -17.75 11.18
N ALA A 252 -20.65 -17.78 12.29
CA ALA A 252 -21.28 -19.00 12.78
C ALA A 252 -22.48 -19.38 11.89
N ASN A 253 -22.50 -20.63 11.42
CA ASN A 253 -23.62 -21.22 10.70
C ASN A 253 -24.53 -21.97 11.68
N ILE A 254 -25.75 -22.31 11.25
CA ILE A 254 -26.71 -23.08 12.06
C ILE A 254 -26.87 -24.46 11.42
N ASP A 255 -26.74 -25.50 12.22
CA ASP A 255 -26.90 -26.90 11.81
C ASP A 255 -28.39 -27.29 11.71
N LYS A 256 -28.67 -28.48 11.17
CA LYS A 256 -30.03 -29.05 11.08
C LYS A 256 -30.71 -29.19 12.45
N ASP A 257 -29.90 -29.42 13.49
CA ASP A 257 -30.33 -29.52 14.89
C ASP A 257 -30.49 -28.15 15.58
N GLY A 258 -30.34 -27.04 14.84
CA GLY A 258 -30.45 -25.68 15.37
C GLY A 258 -29.25 -25.19 16.19
N ARG A 259 -28.16 -25.97 16.24
CA ARG A 259 -26.92 -25.60 16.95
C ARG A 259 -26.05 -24.69 16.09
N GLN A 260 -25.39 -23.73 16.72
CA GLN A 260 -24.41 -22.90 16.03
C GLN A 260 -23.13 -23.70 15.83
N PHE A 261 -22.58 -23.68 14.63
CA PHE A 261 -21.31 -24.32 14.34
C PHE A 261 -20.41 -23.46 13.47
N VAL A 262 -19.11 -23.66 13.64
CA VAL A 262 -18.06 -23.02 12.85
C VAL A 262 -17.12 -24.10 12.37
N THR A 263 -16.91 -24.19 11.07
CA THR A 263 -15.93 -25.09 10.46
C THR A 263 -14.76 -24.27 9.95
N ILE A 264 -13.56 -24.59 10.44
CA ILE A 264 -12.30 -24.02 9.97
C ILE A 264 -11.59 -25.07 9.13
N TYR A 265 -11.40 -24.75 7.86
CA TYR A 265 -10.73 -25.60 6.90
C TYR A 265 -9.22 -25.31 6.84
N GLU A 266 -8.45 -26.31 6.39
CA GLU A 266 -7.01 -26.19 6.09
C GLU A 266 -6.14 -25.73 7.28
N CYS A 267 -6.43 -26.23 8.47
CA CYS A 267 -5.58 -26.03 9.64
C CYS A 267 -4.24 -26.73 9.42
N MET A 268 -3.14 -25.97 9.41
CA MET A 268 -1.84 -26.48 8.98
C MET A 268 -0.76 -26.29 10.03
N ARG A 269 -0.02 -27.36 10.29
CA ARG A 269 1.26 -27.31 11.02
C ARG A 269 2.24 -28.31 10.45
N LYS A 270 3.45 -27.84 10.11
CA LYS A 270 4.45 -28.62 9.36
C LYS A 270 3.82 -29.21 8.07
N ARG A 271 3.63 -30.53 8.01
CA ARG A 271 2.98 -31.23 6.88
C ARG A 271 1.60 -31.78 7.24
N SER A 272 1.11 -31.51 8.45
CA SER A 272 -0.24 -31.93 8.86
C SER A 272 -1.25 -30.91 8.36
N ARG A 273 -2.39 -31.42 7.91
CA ARG A 273 -3.58 -30.68 7.51
C ARG A 273 -4.76 -31.24 8.28
N GLY A 274 -5.65 -30.38 8.75
CA GLY A 274 -6.87 -30.81 9.39
C GLY A 274 -7.97 -29.78 9.30
N ASP A 275 -9.19 -30.25 9.49
CA ASP A 275 -10.40 -29.45 9.51
C ASP A 275 -11.05 -29.61 10.88
N VAL A 276 -11.52 -28.50 11.44
CA VAL A 276 -12.08 -28.46 12.79
C VAL A 276 -13.46 -27.84 12.74
N THR A 277 -14.46 -28.58 13.20
CA THR A 277 -15.82 -28.11 13.40
C THR A 277 -16.11 -27.98 14.89
N ILE A 278 -16.52 -26.80 15.32
CA ILE A 278 -16.92 -26.52 16.71
C ILE A 278 -18.40 -26.27 16.73
N ARG A 279 -19.15 -26.96 17.61
CA ARG A 279 -20.59 -26.79 17.81
C ARG A 279 -20.88 -26.21 19.20
N LEU A 280 -21.77 -25.23 19.27
CA LEU A 280 -22.28 -24.60 20.49
C LEU A 280 -23.83 -24.54 20.43
N PRO A 281 -24.56 -24.95 21.48
CA PRO A 281 -24.10 -25.57 22.72
C PRO A 281 -23.65 -27.04 22.53
N GLY A 282 -22.72 -27.49 23.35
CA GLY A 282 -22.19 -28.85 23.34
C GLY A 282 -21.95 -29.43 24.74
N THR A 283 -21.63 -30.72 24.77
CA THR A 283 -21.35 -31.52 25.98
C THR A 283 -19.88 -31.57 26.39
N GLY A 284 -18.97 -31.05 25.56
CA GLY A 284 -17.53 -31.19 25.77
C GLY A 284 -16.92 -32.38 25.05
N LYS A 285 -17.65 -33.03 24.14
CA LYS A 285 -17.13 -34.18 23.41
C LYS A 285 -16.14 -33.72 22.35
N ILE A 286 -14.95 -34.32 22.35
CA ILE A 286 -13.90 -34.07 21.37
C ILE A 286 -13.70 -35.35 20.56
N SER A 287 -14.08 -35.33 19.29
CA SER A 287 -13.82 -36.41 18.33
C SER A 287 -12.70 -36.03 17.36
N ILE A 288 -11.78 -36.95 17.13
CA ILE A 288 -10.63 -36.82 16.23
C ILE A 288 -10.64 -38.01 15.28
N ASN A 289 -10.89 -37.79 13.99
CA ASN A 289 -11.01 -38.85 12.96
C ASN A 289 -12.02 -39.96 13.35
N GLY A 290 -13.09 -39.61 14.07
CA GLY A 290 -14.10 -40.55 14.56
C GLY A 290 -13.75 -41.28 15.87
N GLU A 291 -12.55 -41.11 16.40
CA GLU A 291 -12.14 -41.60 17.73
C GLU A 291 -12.24 -40.48 18.78
N ASP A 292 -12.24 -40.82 20.07
CA ASP A 292 -12.19 -39.82 21.14
C ASP A 292 -10.77 -39.22 21.29
N ILE A 293 -10.54 -38.40 22.32
CA ILE A 293 -9.23 -37.80 22.64
C ILE A 293 -8.10 -38.83 22.83
N THR A 294 -8.45 -40.12 22.98
CA THR A 294 -7.53 -41.25 23.02
C THR A 294 -6.75 -41.49 21.72
N TYR A 295 -7.17 -40.86 20.61
CA TYR A 295 -6.44 -40.88 19.33
C TYR A 295 -4.96 -40.52 19.51
N PHE A 296 -4.66 -39.52 20.34
CA PHE A 296 -3.30 -39.23 20.77
C PHE A 296 -2.93 -40.11 21.96
N LYS A 297 -1.84 -40.87 21.85
CA LYS A 297 -1.40 -41.77 22.93
C LYS A 297 -0.67 -41.02 24.04
N GLU A 298 0.16 -40.05 23.66
CA GLU A 298 0.91 -39.20 24.57
C GLU A 298 0.03 -38.08 25.15
N ASP A 299 0.35 -37.63 26.36
CA ASP A 299 -0.39 -36.56 27.02
C ASP A 299 -0.09 -35.18 26.44
N GLN A 300 1.14 -34.95 25.95
CA GLN A 300 1.55 -33.65 25.42
C GLN A 300 0.69 -33.17 24.20
N PRO A 301 0.36 -34.01 23.20
CA PRO A 301 -0.61 -33.66 22.16
C PRO A 301 -2.01 -33.35 22.71
N ARG A 302 -2.48 -34.07 23.74
CA ARG A 302 -3.79 -33.84 24.37
C ARG A 302 -3.85 -32.50 25.07
N GLU A 303 -2.80 -32.14 25.82
CA GLU A 303 -2.68 -30.83 26.47
C GLU A 303 -2.72 -29.68 25.46
N GLN A 304 -2.04 -29.83 24.30
CA GLN A 304 -2.08 -28.80 23.26
C GLN A 304 -3.48 -28.58 22.70
N LEU A 305 -4.27 -29.64 22.56
CA LEU A 305 -5.64 -29.57 22.06
C LEU A 305 -6.59 -28.93 23.07
N LEU A 306 -6.41 -29.23 24.36
CA LEU A 306 -7.23 -28.68 25.46
C LEU A 306 -6.90 -27.22 25.79
N PHE A 307 -5.65 -26.79 25.59
CA PHE A 307 -5.18 -25.44 25.93
C PHE A 307 -6.12 -24.29 25.48
N PRO A 308 -6.60 -24.20 24.21
CA PRO A 308 -7.52 -23.14 23.80
C PRO A 308 -8.89 -23.19 24.49
N LEU A 309 -9.39 -24.39 24.82
CA LEU A 309 -10.68 -24.58 25.52
C LEU A 309 -10.59 -24.15 26.99
N ILE A 310 -9.46 -24.46 27.63
CA ILE A 310 -9.17 -24.04 29.01
C ILE A 310 -9.00 -22.51 29.05
N PHE A 311 -8.21 -21.95 28.13
CA PHE A 311 -7.92 -20.51 28.10
C PHE A 311 -9.18 -19.65 27.95
N THR A 312 -10.14 -20.11 27.13
CA THR A 312 -11.41 -19.41 26.88
C THR A 312 -12.52 -19.77 27.87
N SER A 313 -12.26 -20.64 28.86
CA SER A 313 -13.28 -21.17 29.77
C SER A 313 -14.50 -21.79 29.05
N MET A 314 -14.25 -22.39 27.88
CA MET A 314 -15.23 -23.08 27.04
C MET A 314 -15.15 -24.62 27.15
N LEU A 315 -14.32 -25.11 28.07
CA LEU A 315 -14.28 -26.52 28.42
C LEU A 315 -15.69 -27.00 28.87
N ASN A 316 -16.13 -28.14 28.36
CA ASN A 316 -17.47 -28.72 28.54
C ASN A 316 -18.66 -27.92 27.98
N LYS A 317 -18.43 -26.82 27.26
CA LYS A 317 -19.50 -26.01 26.64
C LYS A 317 -19.65 -26.24 25.15
N VAL A 318 -18.59 -26.68 24.49
CA VAL A 318 -18.54 -26.90 23.03
C VAL A 318 -18.23 -28.35 22.72
N ASP A 319 -18.82 -28.86 21.64
CA ASP A 319 -18.40 -30.12 21.05
C ASP A 319 -17.45 -29.83 19.88
N VAL A 320 -16.36 -30.58 19.80
CA VAL A 320 -15.31 -30.38 18.81
C VAL A 320 -15.17 -31.64 17.97
N GLU A 321 -15.34 -31.50 16.66
CA GLU A 321 -15.17 -32.56 15.68
C GLU A 321 -14.00 -32.21 14.77
N CYS A 322 -12.94 -33.00 14.81
CA CYS A 322 -11.69 -32.78 14.10
C CYS A 322 -11.43 -33.89 13.09
N ASN A 323 -11.04 -33.53 11.89
CA ASN A 323 -10.42 -34.45 10.93
C ASN A 323 -8.98 -34.00 10.69
N VAL A 324 -8.01 -34.91 10.75
CA VAL A 324 -6.59 -34.57 10.60
C VAL A 324 -5.81 -35.66 9.89
N GLU A 325 -4.95 -35.24 8.97
CA GLU A 325 -4.11 -36.12 8.16
C GLU A 325 -2.65 -35.63 8.07
N GLY A 326 -1.76 -36.56 7.71
CA GLY A 326 -0.33 -36.32 7.49
C GLY A 326 0.51 -36.20 8.78
N SER A 327 1.81 -35.96 8.62
CA SER A 327 2.82 -35.75 9.69
C SER A 327 2.70 -36.71 10.90
N GLY A 328 3.26 -36.35 12.07
CA GLY A 328 3.13 -37.13 13.32
C GLY A 328 2.26 -36.42 14.36
N GLU A 329 1.95 -37.10 15.46
CA GLU A 329 0.98 -36.71 16.50
C GLU A 329 1.15 -35.26 16.99
N SER A 330 2.36 -34.85 17.37
CA SER A 330 2.64 -33.48 17.83
C SER A 330 2.36 -32.39 16.77
N ALA A 331 2.54 -32.73 15.48
CA ALA A 331 2.21 -31.79 14.41
C ALA A 331 0.70 -31.72 14.17
N GLN A 332 0.00 -32.86 14.24
CA GLN A 332 -1.45 -32.94 14.12
C GLN A 332 -2.14 -32.17 15.25
N ALA A 333 -1.77 -32.44 16.51
CA ALA A 333 -2.32 -31.73 17.66
C ALA A 333 -2.11 -30.21 17.58
N GLY A 334 -0.94 -29.76 17.14
CA GLY A 334 -0.70 -28.33 16.97
C GLY A 334 -1.46 -27.70 15.78
N ALA A 335 -1.83 -28.47 14.75
CA ALA A 335 -2.73 -28.02 13.68
C ALA A 335 -4.16 -27.88 14.20
N LEU A 336 -4.65 -28.90 14.92
CA LEU A 336 -5.96 -28.89 15.57
C LEU A 336 -6.10 -27.78 16.61
N ARG A 337 -5.08 -27.57 17.44
CA ARG A 337 -5.04 -26.46 18.41
C ARG A 337 -5.31 -25.11 17.74
N TRP A 338 -4.67 -24.85 16.60
CA TRP A 338 -4.87 -23.61 15.85
C TRP A 338 -6.28 -23.53 15.25
N GLY A 339 -6.80 -24.63 14.71
CA GLY A 339 -8.18 -24.71 14.22
C GLY A 339 -9.23 -24.45 15.29
N ILE A 340 -9.10 -25.12 16.45
CA ILE A 340 -9.97 -24.93 17.62
C ILE A 340 -9.91 -23.48 18.09
N ALA A 341 -8.71 -22.92 18.28
CA ALA A 341 -8.55 -21.54 18.70
C ALA A 341 -9.18 -20.55 17.71
N THR A 342 -9.05 -20.80 16.40
CA THR A 342 -9.61 -19.93 15.36
C THR A 342 -11.14 -20.00 15.33
N GLY A 343 -11.72 -21.20 15.49
CA GLY A 343 -13.17 -21.37 15.52
C GLY A 343 -13.82 -20.81 16.79
N LEU A 344 -13.14 -20.87 17.94
CA LEU A 344 -13.66 -20.33 19.21
C LEU A 344 -13.87 -18.81 19.18
N ARG A 345 -13.21 -18.08 18.27
CA ARG A 345 -13.34 -16.62 18.14
C ARG A 345 -14.77 -16.17 17.84
N SER A 346 -15.59 -17.03 17.22
CA SER A 346 -16.99 -16.72 16.91
C SER A 346 -17.91 -16.76 18.13
N PHE A 347 -17.46 -17.40 19.22
CA PHE A 347 -18.27 -17.67 20.41
C PHE A 347 -17.80 -16.90 21.65
N VAL A 348 -16.84 -15.98 21.48
CA VAL A 348 -16.08 -15.34 22.54
C VAL A 348 -15.97 -13.84 22.27
N ASP A 349 -15.91 -13.02 23.33
CA ASP A 349 -15.80 -11.56 23.25
C ASP A 349 -14.48 -11.10 22.61
N GLU A 350 -14.50 -9.91 21.99
CA GLU A 350 -13.35 -9.34 21.29
C GLU A 350 -12.12 -9.14 22.19
N GLU A 351 -12.31 -8.78 23.47
CA GLU A 351 -11.21 -8.68 24.44
C GLU A 351 -10.49 -10.01 24.67
N MET A 352 -11.23 -11.11 24.69
CA MET A 352 -10.67 -12.44 24.88
C MET A 352 -10.00 -12.93 23.59
N VAL A 353 -10.51 -12.55 22.42
CA VAL A 353 -9.82 -12.79 21.14
C VAL A 353 -8.45 -12.12 21.13
N GLU A 354 -8.34 -10.90 21.64
CA GLU A 354 -7.04 -10.21 21.76
C GLU A 354 -6.11 -10.91 22.76
N LYS A 355 -6.64 -11.39 23.89
CA LYS A 355 -5.86 -12.23 24.83
C LYS A 355 -5.37 -13.52 24.17
N MET A 356 -6.19 -14.18 23.35
CA MET A 356 -5.79 -15.37 22.57
C MET A 356 -4.70 -15.04 21.55
N ARG A 357 -4.77 -13.86 20.91
CA ARG A 357 -3.74 -13.36 19.99
C ARG A 357 -2.41 -13.18 20.71
N LEU A 358 -2.42 -12.51 21.86
CA LEU A 358 -1.24 -12.30 22.71
C LEU A 358 -0.66 -13.62 23.24
N ALA A 359 -1.51 -14.59 23.56
CA ALA A 359 -1.10 -15.94 23.97
C ALA A 359 -0.54 -16.80 22.82
N GLY A 360 -0.55 -16.31 21.57
CA GLY A 360 -0.05 -17.03 20.41
C GLY A 360 -0.90 -18.23 20.00
N LEU A 361 -2.19 -18.23 20.33
CA LEU A 361 -3.15 -19.26 19.91
C LEU A 361 -3.61 -19.08 18.46
N LEU A 362 -3.72 -17.83 18.02
CA LEU A 362 -4.22 -17.46 16.68
C LEU A 362 -3.10 -17.36 15.64
N THR A 363 -1.84 -17.41 16.06
CA THR A 363 -0.67 -17.32 15.16
C THR A 363 -0.32 -18.69 14.61
N LYS A 364 -0.30 -18.82 13.28
CA LYS A 364 0.13 -20.03 12.59
C LYS A 364 1.64 -20.24 12.76
N ASP A 365 2.06 -21.47 13.10
CA ASP A 365 3.48 -21.82 13.21
C ASP A 365 4.08 -22.13 11.82
N PHE A 366 4.83 -21.18 11.28
CA PHE A 366 5.50 -21.30 9.97
C PHE A 366 6.80 -22.12 10.01
N ARG A 367 7.24 -22.62 11.18
CA ARG A 367 8.48 -23.40 11.28
C ARG A 367 8.33 -24.75 10.57
N THR A 368 9.13 -24.93 9.52
CA THR A 368 9.17 -26.16 8.73
C THR A 368 10.60 -26.73 8.71
N ARG A 369 10.74 -28.00 8.32
CA ARG A 369 12.06 -28.64 8.19
C ARG A 369 12.83 -27.98 7.05
N GLU A 370 13.91 -27.28 7.38
CA GLU A 370 14.83 -26.74 6.38
C GLU A 370 15.43 -27.83 5.49
N ARG A 371 15.55 -27.55 4.19
CA ARG A 371 16.24 -28.46 3.25
C ARG A 371 17.72 -28.61 3.60
N LYS A 372 18.28 -29.79 3.27
CA LYS A 372 19.73 -30.04 3.25
C LYS A 372 20.37 -29.22 2.13
N LYS A 373 21.59 -28.73 2.36
CA LYS A 373 22.37 -28.00 1.35
C LYS A 373 23.46 -28.95 0.80
N PRO A 374 23.75 -28.92 -0.52
CA PRO A 374 24.87 -29.67 -1.07
C PRO A 374 26.18 -29.23 -0.39
N GLY A 375 27.12 -30.16 -0.22
CA GLY A 375 28.38 -29.90 0.50
C GLY A 375 28.25 -29.78 2.04
N GLN A 376 27.07 -30.07 2.61
CA GLN A 376 26.85 -30.09 4.06
C GLN A 376 26.27 -31.44 4.51
N TRP A 377 26.53 -31.85 5.74
CA TRP A 377 25.96 -33.10 6.30
C TRP A 377 24.45 -32.98 6.50
N GLY A 378 24.00 -31.84 7.03
CA GLY A 378 22.58 -31.56 7.29
C GLY A 378 22.13 -30.20 6.74
N ALA A 379 20.99 -29.72 7.22
CA ALA A 379 20.50 -28.37 6.86
C ALA A 379 21.41 -27.26 7.38
N ARG A 380 22.04 -27.43 8.54
CA ARG A 380 22.98 -26.47 9.12
C ARG A 380 24.31 -27.09 9.52
N ARG A 381 24.30 -28.37 9.93
CA ARG A 381 25.50 -29.15 10.30
C ARG A 381 26.43 -29.33 9.10
N LYS A 382 27.67 -28.87 9.26
CA LYS A 382 28.76 -29.04 8.30
C LYS A 382 29.46 -30.38 8.51
N PHE A 383 30.20 -30.83 7.51
CA PHE A 383 31.16 -31.92 7.71
C PHE A 383 32.26 -31.49 8.67
N THR A 384 32.93 -32.46 9.29
CA THR A 384 34.10 -32.18 10.12
C THR A 384 35.18 -31.54 9.25
N TRP A 385 35.55 -30.31 9.58
CA TRP A 385 36.63 -29.61 8.90
C TRP A 385 37.98 -30.17 9.38
N LYS A 386 38.80 -30.66 8.45
CA LYS A 386 40.19 -31.08 8.73
C LYS A 386 41.11 -29.93 8.33
N LYS A 387 41.88 -29.42 9.29
CA LYS A 387 42.78 -28.27 9.10
C LYS A 387 44.08 -28.62 8.36
N ARG A 388 44.53 -29.87 8.49
CA ARG A 388 45.85 -30.34 8.08
C ARG A 388 45.76 -31.24 6.87
#